data_AF-A0A4D4LAP0-F1
#
_entry.id   AF-A0A4D4LAP0-F1
#
_cell.length_a   1.000
_cell.length_b   1.000
_cell.length_c   1.000
_cell.angle_alpha   90.00
_cell.angle_beta   90.00
_cell.angle_gamma   90.00
#
_symmetry.space_group_name_H-M   'P 1'
#
loop_
_entity.id
_entity.type
_entity.pdbx_description
1 polymer ?
#
loop_
_entity_poly.entity_id
_entity_poly.type
_entity_poly.pdbx_seq_one_letter_code
_entity_poly.pdbx_strand_id
1 'polypeptide(L)'
;MKNVEVRDESKVVWLSQTTLSVDETMETVDALKERFPQLISPPSDDICYATQNRQTAIKQVAAESDLVIVVGSKNSSNSVRLVEVALGAGAKAGHLVDYASEIDEAWLEGVTTVGVTSGASVPDVLVEGVLEWLAERGFGDVEVVQPMQESLTFSLPKELRRDLRAEAAAASGEQEAQAVSGEQEASAAAGRPEAQAAAGQPGAPAVAARPEGSQL
;
A
#
# COMPACT_ATOMS: atom_id res chain seq x y z
N MET A 1 -11.12 -16.90 22.44
CA MET A 1 -9.87 -17.45 23.03
C MET A 1 -10.03 -18.46 24.17
N LYS A 2 -11.22 -18.71 24.73
CA LYS A 2 -11.38 -19.57 25.93
C LYS A 2 -11.04 -21.07 25.74
N ASN A 3 -10.88 -21.55 24.51
CA ASN A 3 -10.70 -22.99 24.22
C ASN A 3 -9.33 -23.38 23.62
N VAL A 4 -8.31 -22.50 23.69
CA VAL A 4 -6.97 -22.81 23.16
C VAL A 4 -6.18 -23.61 24.19
N GLU A 5 -6.00 -24.92 23.97
CA GLU A 5 -5.20 -25.78 24.84
C GLU A 5 -3.81 -26.02 24.24
N VAL A 6 -2.76 -25.90 25.07
CA VAL A 6 -1.37 -26.16 24.67
C VAL A 6 -0.75 -27.17 25.62
N ARG A 7 0.29 -27.87 25.17
CA ARG A 7 0.93 -28.95 25.95
C ARG A 7 1.67 -28.44 27.19
N ASP A 8 2.30 -27.27 27.10
CA ASP A 8 3.08 -26.65 28.17
C ASP A 8 2.94 -25.13 28.08
N GLU A 9 2.17 -24.54 28.99
CA GLU A 9 1.87 -23.11 29.02
C GLU A 9 3.10 -22.24 29.35
N SER A 10 4.19 -22.84 29.87
CA SER A 10 5.45 -22.13 30.13
C SER A 10 6.33 -21.98 28.88
N LYS A 11 5.96 -22.63 27.76
CA LYS A 11 6.76 -22.68 26.53
C LYS A 11 5.93 -22.28 25.31
N VAL A 12 5.33 -21.10 25.38
CA VAL A 12 4.49 -20.57 24.32
C VAL A 12 5.14 -19.30 23.76
N VAL A 13 5.20 -19.21 22.44
CA VAL A 13 5.55 -18.01 21.69
C VAL A 13 4.43 -17.75 20.70
N TRP A 14 4.13 -16.48 20.43
CA TRP A 14 3.19 -16.10 19.37
C TRP A 14 3.95 -15.56 18.16
N LEU A 15 3.32 -15.73 16.99
CA LEU A 15 3.74 -15.14 15.72
C LEU A 15 2.49 -14.58 15.04
N SER A 16 2.65 -13.58 14.18
CA SER A 16 1.53 -13.07 13.36
C SER A 16 1.79 -13.17 11.86
N GLN A 17 0.69 -13.12 11.11
CA GLN A 17 0.75 -12.89 9.67
C GLN A 17 1.10 -11.42 9.41
N THR A 18 1.91 -11.19 8.37
CA THR A 18 2.50 -9.87 8.08
C THR A 18 1.51 -8.77 7.72
N THR A 19 0.28 -9.13 7.32
CA THR A 19 -0.75 -8.21 6.78
C THR A 19 -1.96 -8.00 7.70
N LEU A 20 -1.88 -8.41 8.98
CA LEU A 20 -2.98 -8.23 9.94
C LEU A 20 -3.15 -6.75 10.36
N SER A 21 -4.27 -6.44 11.01
CA SER A 21 -4.42 -5.14 11.69
C SER A 21 -3.51 -5.16 12.90
N VAL A 22 -2.74 -4.09 13.07
CA VAL A 22 -1.88 -3.93 14.24
C VAL A 22 -2.72 -3.98 15.52
N ASP A 23 -3.81 -3.23 15.57
CA ASP A 23 -4.61 -3.07 16.79
C ASP A 23 -5.28 -4.38 17.21
N GLU A 24 -6.00 -5.05 16.30
CA GLU A 24 -6.66 -6.31 16.61
C GLU A 24 -5.66 -7.42 16.96
N THR A 25 -4.48 -7.41 16.32
CA THR A 25 -3.41 -8.35 16.68
C THR A 25 -2.95 -8.09 18.10
N MET A 26 -2.76 -6.84 18.50
CA MET A 26 -2.34 -6.51 19.85
C MET A 26 -3.42 -6.79 20.91
N GLU A 27 -4.69 -6.54 20.61
CA GLU A 27 -5.82 -6.95 21.46
C GLU A 27 -5.86 -8.47 21.66
N THR A 28 -5.66 -9.22 20.58
CA THR A 28 -5.56 -10.69 20.57
C THR A 28 -4.37 -11.14 21.42
N VAL A 29 -3.21 -10.52 21.25
CA VAL A 29 -2.00 -10.83 22.02
C VAL A 29 -2.19 -10.53 23.51
N ASP A 30 -2.86 -9.43 23.86
CA ASP A 30 -3.10 -9.09 25.26
C ASP A 30 -4.06 -10.09 25.93
N ALA A 31 -5.11 -10.52 25.24
CA ALA A 31 -5.96 -11.61 25.70
C ALA A 31 -5.19 -12.96 25.83
N LEU A 32 -4.20 -13.21 24.96
CA LEU A 32 -3.31 -14.37 25.10
C LEU A 32 -2.37 -14.25 26.31
N LYS A 33 -1.85 -13.06 26.61
CA LYS A 33 -1.00 -12.82 27.79
C LYS A 33 -1.78 -12.99 29.09
N GLU A 34 -3.04 -12.57 29.13
CA GLU A 34 -3.92 -12.81 30.30
C GLU A 34 -4.10 -14.31 30.56
N ARG A 35 -4.24 -15.11 29.50
CA ARG A 35 -4.41 -16.56 29.59
C ARG A 35 -3.11 -17.29 29.88
N PHE A 36 -2.02 -16.89 29.22
CA PHE A 36 -0.71 -17.51 29.30
C PHE A 36 0.31 -16.47 29.79
N PRO A 37 0.44 -16.27 31.11
CA PRO A 37 1.31 -15.22 31.66
C PRO A 37 2.80 -15.37 31.32
N GLN A 38 3.22 -16.56 30.89
CA GLN A 38 4.60 -16.86 30.44
C GLN A 38 4.76 -16.77 28.91
N LEU A 39 3.75 -16.27 28.18
CA LEU A 39 3.82 -16.09 26.73
C LEU A 39 5.00 -15.17 26.36
N ILE A 40 5.84 -15.66 25.46
CA ILE A 40 6.98 -14.92 24.95
C ILE A 40 6.56 -14.17 23.68
N SER A 41 6.81 -12.86 23.66
CA SER A 41 6.69 -12.07 22.43
C SER A 41 7.93 -12.23 21.55
N PRO A 42 7.78 -12.20 20.22
CA PRO A 42 8.93 -12.11 19.32
C PRO A 42 9.70 -10.80 19.59
N PRO A 43 11.02 -10.76 19.33
CA PRO A 43 11.85 -9.59 19.58
C PRO A 43 11.47 -8.36 18.71
N SER A 44 10.71 -8.57 17.64
CA SER A 44 10.10 -7.55 16.80
C SER A 44 8.73 -8.03 16.33
N ASP A 45 7.80 -7.12 16.05
CA ASP A 45 6.51 -7.48 15.44
C ASP A 45 6.70 -8.15 14.07
N ASP A 46 5.93 -9.20 13.81
CA ASP A 46 5.93 -9.88 12.50
C ASP A 46 5.09 -9.11 11.45
N ILE A 47 4.26 -8.14 11.86
CA ILE A 47 3.54 -7.26 10.93
C ILE A 47 4.57 -6.38 10.22
N CYS A 48 4.60 -6.41 8.89
CA CYS A 48 5.65 -5.72 8.15
C CYS A 48 5.48 -4.20 8.23
N TYR A 49 6.60 -3.47 8.10
CA TYR A 49 6.61 -2.00 8.16
C TYR A 49 5.61 -1.37 7.17
N ALA A 50 5.49 -1.92 5.97
CA ALA A 50 4.62 -1.40 4.92
C ALA A 50 3.12 -1.47 5.29
N THR A 51 2.72 -2.51 6.03
CA THR A 51 1.36 -2.63 6.57
C THR A 51 1.15 -1.66 7.73
N GLN A 52 2.10 -1.57 8.66
CA GLN A 52 2.01 -0.65 9.81
C GLN A 52 1.93 0.82 9.36
N ASN A 53 2.78 1.23 8.42
CA ASN A 53 2.82 2.60 7.90
C ASN A 53 1.50 2.99 7.24
N ARG A 54 0.95 2.12 6.37
CA ARG A 54 -0.32 2.39 5.69
C ARG A 54 -1.49 2.44 6.66
N GLN A 55 -1.54 1.55 7.65
CA GLN A 55 -2.54 1.60 8.71
C GLN A 55 -2.41 2.90 9.53
N THR A 56 -1.19 3.37 9.79
CA THR A 56 -0.97 4.64 10.49
C THR A 56 -1.44 5.84 9.66
N ALA A 57 -1.12 5.86 8.37
CA ALA A 57 -1.55 6.92 7.45
C ALA A 57 -3.08 6.97 7.33
N ILE A 58 -3.73 5.82 7.11
CA ILE A 58 -5.19 5.81 6.96
C ILE A 58 -5.92 6.15 8.25
N LYS A 59 -5.38 5.82 9.44
CA LYS A 59 -5.97 6.24 10.72
C LYS A 59 -6.05 7.76 10.86
N GLN A 60 -5.02 8.49 10.39
CA GLN A 60 -4.99 9.95 10.45
C GLN A 60 -6.05 10.56 9.52
N VAL A 61 -6.13 10.06 8.28
CA VAL A 61 -7.12 10.54 7.29
C VAL A 61 -8.55 10.16 7.69
N ALA A 62 -8.75 8.93 8.17
CA ALA A 62 -10.07 8.39 8.48
C ALA A 62 -10.78 9.15 9.60
N ALA A 63 -10.05 9.64 10.61
CA ALA A 63 -10.64 10.37 11.74
C ALA A 63 -11.40 11.65 11.31
N GLU A 64 -11.05 12.22 10.16
CA GLU A 64 -11.64 13.45 9.61
C GLU A 64 -12.42 13.20 8.31
N SER A 65 -12.58 11.93 7.90
CA SER A 65 -13.23 11.57 6.64
C SER A 65 -14.67 11.10 6.85
N ASP A 66 -15.59 11.63 6.06
CA ASP A 66 -16.95 11.10 6.00
C ASP A 66 -17.00 9.80 5.21
N LEU A 67 -16.16 9.70 4.18
CA LEU A 67 -16.03 8.54 3.32
C LEU A 67 -14.56 8.18 3.16
N VAL A 68 -14.21 6.89 3.27
CA VAL A 68 -12.91 6.37 2.87
C VAL A 68 -13.05 5.42 1.69
N ILE A 69 -12.23 5.62 0.66
CA ILE A 69 -12.11 4.74 -0.50
C ILE A 69 -10.72 4.11 -0.46
N VAL A 70 -10.66 2.80 -0.35
CA VAL A 70 -9.43 2.03 -0.48
C VAL A 70 -9.38 1.43 -1.87
N VAL A 71 -8.33 1.74 -2.62
CA VAL A 71 -8.07 1.12 -3.92
C VAL A 71 -7.36 -0.21 -3.70
N GLY A 72 -7.90 -1.28 -4.26
CA GLY A 72 -7.33 -2.61 -4.22
C GLY A 72 -8.37 -3.72 -4.33
N SER A 73 -7.89 -4.94 -4.52
CA SER A 73 -8.79 -6.05 -4.81
C SER A 73 -9.36 -6.71 -3.55
N LYS A 74 -10.56 -7.25 -3.68
CA LYS A 74 -11.26 -8.03 -2.62
C LYS A 74 -10.49 -9.28 -2.17
N ASN A 75 -9.55 -9.78 -2.99
CA ASN A 75 -8.69 -10.90 -2.63
C ASN A 75 -7.40 -10.48 -1.88
N SER A 76 -7.16 -9.18 -1.70
CA SER A 76 -6.01 -8.64 -0.98
C SER A 76 -6.35 -8.42 0.50
N SER A 77 -5.82 -9.28 1.37
CA SER A 77 -6.00 -9.14 2.83
C SER A 77 -5.56 -7.77 3.34
N ASN A 78 -4.45 -7.22 2.83
CA ASN A 78 -3.98 -5.89 3.24
C ASN A 78 -4.97 -4.78 2.82
N SER A 79 -5.54 -4.85 1.62
CA SER A 79 -6.50 -3.84 1.14
C SER A 79 -7.81 -3.90 1.91
N VAL A 80 -8.35 -5.10 2.14
CA VAL A 80 -9.54 -5.29 2.98
C VAL A 80 -9.30 -4.75 4.38
N ARG A 81 -8.13 -5.02 4.95
CA ARG A 81 -7.78 -4.58 6.30
C ARG A 81 -7.70 -3.07 6.44
N LEU A 82 -7.29 -2.34 5.38
CA LEU A 82 -7.27 -0.88 5.41
C LEU A 82 -8.67 -0.28 5.54
N VAL A 83 -9.69 -0.88 4.93
CA VAL A 83 -11.08 -0.44 5.11
C VAL A 83 -11.53 -0.63 6.55
N GLU A 84 -11.27 -1.80 7.12
CA GLU A 84 -11.61 -2.12 8.51
C GLU A 84 -10.91 -1.17 9.50
N VAL A 85 -9.62 -0.89 9.26
CA VAL A 85 -8.83 0.06 10.07
C VAL A 85 -9.37 1.48 9.93
N ALA A 86 -9.76 1.92 8.73
CA ALA A 86 -10.35 3.23 8.51
C ALA A 86 -11.67 3.40 9.29
N LEU A 87 -12.56 2.42 9.19
CA LEU A 87 -13.83 2.42 9.92
C LEU A 87 -13.60 2.41 11.45
N GLY A 88 -12.66 1.60 11.93
CA GLY A 88 -12.29 1.57 13.35
C GLY A 88 -11.65 2.88 13.85
N ALA A 89 -11.05 3.66 12.95
CA ALA A 89 -10.41 4.94 13.25
C ALA A 89 -11.35 6.16 13.19
N GLY A 90 -12.62 5.97 12.79
CA GLY A 90 -13.64 7.02 12.84
C GLY A 90 -14.25 7.42 11.50
N ALA A 91 -13.85 6.82 10.38
CA ALA A 91 -14.50 7.08 9.10
C ALA A 91 -15.99 6.67 9.15
N LYS A 92 -16.90 7.53 8.67
CA LYS A 92 -18.34 7.24 8.73
C LYS A 92 -18.75 6.14 7.74
N ALA A 93 -18.08 6.06 6.60
CA ALA A 93 -18.25 5.02 5.59
C ALA A 93 -16.89 4.61 5.00
N GLY A 94 -16.80 3.37 4.51
CA GLY A 94 -15.57 2.79 3.96
C GLY A 94 -15.87 1.80 2.84
N HIS A 95 -15.25 1.98 1.68
CA HIS A 95 -15.43 1.13 0.50
C HIS A 95 -14.10 0.65 -0.08
N LEU A 96 -14.11 -0.57 -0.60
CA LEU A 96 -13.01 -1.18 -1.35
C LEU A 96 -13.39 -1.22 -2.83
N VAL A 97 -12.55 -0.66 -3.69
CA VAL A 97 -12.76 -0.64 -5.15
C VAL A 97 -11.50 -1.09 -5.88
N ASP A 98 -11.67 -1.87 -6.95
CA ASP A 98 -10.56 -2.21 -7.84
C ASP A 98 -10.23 -1.05 -8.79
N TYR A 99 -11.25 -0.27 -9.19
CA TYR A 99 -11.13 0.84 -10.16
C TYR A 99 -12.06 2.00 -9.81
N ALA A 100 -11.73 3.21 -10.29
CA ALA A 100 -12.57 4.40 -10.13
C ALA A 100 -14.00 4.24 -10.66
N SER A 101 -14.19 3.43 -11.72
CA SER A 101 -15.51 3.13 -12.29
C SER A 101 -16.44 2.34 -11.38
N GLU A 102 -15.94 1.76 -10.29
CA GLU A 102 -16.75 1.04 -9.31
C GLU A 102 -17.30 1.95 -8.20
N ILE A 103 -16.86 3.21 -8.17
CA ILE A 103 -17.33 4.19 -7.19
C ILE A 103 -18.76 4.60 -7.55
N ASP A 104 -19.67 4.45 -6.58
CA ASP A 104 -21.05 4.91 -6.70
C ASP A 104 -21.12 6.38 -6.27
N GLU A 105 -21.67 7.25 -7.13
CA GLU A 105 -21.86 8.67 -6.81
C GLU A 105 -22.76 8.88 -5.60
N ALA A 106 -23.68 7.94 -5.31
CA ALA A 106 -24.51 7.99 -4.11
C ALA A 106 -23.69 7.97 -2.80
N TRP A 107 -22.45 7.44 -2.83
CA TRP A 107 -21.56 7.47 -1.66
C TRP A 107 -21.08 8.88 -1.31
N LEU A 108 -21.15 9.83 -2.25
CA LEU A 108 -20.72 11.22 -2.04
C LEU A 108 -21.82 12.11 -1.45
N GLU A 109 -23.05 11.60 -1.29
CA GLU A 109 -24.17 12.37 -0.75
C GLU A 109 -23.88 12.83 0.69
N GLY A 110 -23.76 14.15 0.88
CA GLY A 110 -23.48 14.75 2.19
C GLY A 110 -22.04 14.58 2.69
N VAL A 111 -21.13 14.09 1.84
CA VAL A 111 -19.71 13.94 2.15
C VAL A 111 -18.96 15.26 1.96
N THR A 112 -18.16 15.63 2.94
CA THR A 112 -17.31 16.83 2.91
C THR A 112 -15.83 16.50 2.77
N THR A 113 -15.40 15.34 3.25
CA THR A 113 -14.02 14.87 3.12
C THR A 113 -14.02 13.41 2.70
N VAL A 114 -13.30 13.11 1.61
CA VAL A 114 -13.04 11.75 1.13
C VAL A 114 -11.58 11.38 1.43
N GLY A 115 -11.37 10.37 2.24
CA GLY A 115 -10.07 9.74 2.41
C GLY A 115 -9.80 8.72 1.31
N VAL A 116 -8.64 8.78 0.68
CA VAL A 116 -8.21 7.83 -0.35
C VAL A 116 -6.91 7.17 0.07
N THR A 117 -6.79 5.86 -0.07
CA THR A 117 -5.52 5.13 0.08
C THR A 117 -5.51 3.89 -0.81
N SER A 118 -4.42 3.12 -0.81
CA SER A 118 -4.34 1.90 -1.60
C SER A 118 -3.57 0.77 -0.95
N GLY A 119 -3.85 -0.46 -1.40
CA GLY A 119 -3.07 -1.63 -1.03
C GLY A 119 -1.62 -1.57 -1.56
N ALA A 120 -0.70 -2.30 -0.93
CA ALA A 120 0.71 -2.27 -1.29
C ALA A 120 1.04 -2.75 -2.71
N SER A 121 0.15 -3.52 -3.34
CA SER A 121 0.33 -4.08 -4.68
C SER A 121 -0.41 -3.27 -5.77
N VAL A 122 -1.00 -2.14 -5.42
CA VAL A 122 -1.84 -1.35 -6.31
C VAL A 122 -0.96 -0.34 -7.06
N PRO A 123 -0.96 -0.33 -8.40
CA PRO A 123 -0.26 0.67 -9.18
C PRO A 123 -0.79 2.09 -8.92
N ASP A 124 0.12 3.08 -8.84
CA ASP A 124 -0.22 4.48 -8.56
C ASP A 124 -1.26 5.05 -9.53
N VAL A 125 -1.22 4.66 -10.81
CA VAL A 125 -2.20 5.09 -11.84
C VAL A 125 -3.65 4.78 -11.47
N LEU A 126 -3.90 3.73 -10.67
CA LEU A 126 -5.26 3.42 -10.20
C LEU A 126 -5.72 4.38 -9.10
N VAL A 127 -4.77 4.84 -8.26
CA VAL A 127 -5.04 5.86 -7.24
C VAL A 127 -5.26 7.22 -7.91
N GLU A 128 -4.41 7.58 -8.87
CA GLU A 128 -4.55 8.78 -9.68
C GLU A 128 -5.92 8.83 -10.36
N GLY A 129 -6.35 7.73 -11.00
CA GLY A 129 -7.67 7.66 -11.63
C GLY A 129 -8.84 7.86 -10.66
N VAL A 130 -8.71 7.42 -9.40
CA VAL A 130 -9.72 7.70 -8.35
C VAL A 130 -9.72 9.18 -7.96
N LEU A 131 -8.54 9.78 -7.80
CA LEU A 131 -8.42 11.21 -7.47
C LEU A 131 -8.96 12.10 -8.60
N GLU A 132 -8.67 11.76 -9.86
CA GLU A 132 -9.23 12.45 -11.03
C GLU A 132 -10.77 12.34 -11.07
N TRP A 133 -11.29 11.14 -10.86
CA TRP A 133 -12.75 10.90 -10.83
C TRP A 133 -13.44 11.70 -9.70
N LEU A 134 -12.79 11.83 -8.55
CA LEU A 134 -13.26 12.63 -7.42
C LEU A 134 -13.18 14.14 -7.73
N ALA A 135 -12.11 14.60 -8.38
CA ALA A 135 -11.92 15.99 -8.77
C ALA A 135 -13.02 16.47 -9.74
N GLU A 136 -13.40 15.63 -10.72
CA GLU A 136 -14.53 15.90 -11.62
C GLU A 136 -15.88 16.10 -10.89
N ARG A 137 -15.99 15.59 -9.66
CA ARG A 137 -17.18 15.68 -8.79
C ARG A 137 -17.04 16.72 -7.69
N GLY A 138 -16.03 17.59 -7.80
CA GLY A 138 -15.80 18.73 -6.92
C GLY A 138 -14.79 18.49 -5.81
N PHE A 139 -14.26 17.27 -5.65
CA PHE A 139 -13.25 16.95 -4.62
C PHE A 139 -11.82 17.14 -5.14
N GLY A 140 -11.52 18.32 -5.68
CA GLY A 140 -10.24 18.62 -6.33
C GLY A 140 -9.13 19.10 -5.39
N ASP A 141 -9.46 19.49 -4.15
CA ASP A 141 -8.46 19.91 -3.16
C ASP A 141 -7.89 18.68 -2.44
N VAL A 142 -6.64 18.36 -2.76
CA VAL A 142 -5.97 17.10 -2.38
C VAL A 142 -4.82 17.38 -1.40
N GLU A 143 -4.97 16.88 -0.17
CA GLU A 143 -3.96 16.92 0.87
C GLU A 143 -3.31 15.54 1.06
N VAL A 144 -1.99 15.45 0.86
CA VAL A 144 -1.23 14.21 1.02
C VAL A 144 -0.78 14.03 2.47
N VAL A 145 -1.21 12.93 3.08
CA VAL A 145 -0.84 12.55 4.46
C VAL A 145 0.12 11.36 4.42
N GLN A 146 1.39 11.63 4.74
CA GLN A 146 2.44 10.62 4.81
C GLN A 146 3.22 10.73 6.13
N PRO A 147 2.79 10.01 7.19
CA PRO A 147 3.38 10.16 8.52
C PRO A 147 4.79 9.57 8.64
N MET A 148 5.19 8.70 7.71
CA MET A 148 6.47 8.00 7.75
C MET A 148 7.09 7.94 6.35
N GLN A 149 8.39 8.23 6.24
CA GLN A 149 9.13 8.02 5.01
C GLN A 149 9.64 6.58 4.92
N GLU A 150 9.36 5.92 3.80
CA GLU A 150 9.83 4.56 3.51
C GLU A 150 11.09 4.61 2.65
N SER A 151 12.20 4.04 3.15
CA SER A 151 13.51 4.03 2.47
C SER A 151 14.08 2.62 2.24
N LEU A 152 13.32 1.56 2.56
CA LEU A 152 13.78 0.19 2.44
C LEU A 152 13.64 -0.30 0.99
N THR A 153 14.74 -0.82 0.43
CA THR A 153 14.80 -1.34 -0.95
C THR A 153 15.26 -2.80 -0.92
N PHE A 154 14.55 -3.68 -1.62
CA PHE A 154 14.93 -5.08 -1.76
C PHE A 154 15.63 -5.31 -3.10
N SER A 155 16.94 -5.53 -3.08
CA SER A 155 17.66 -5.83 -4.32
C SER A 155 17.35 -7.23 -4.83
N LEU A 156 17.23 -7.36 -6.16
CA LEU A 156 17.15 -8.66 -6.80
C LEU A 156 18.37 -9.55 -6.46
N PRO A 157 18.18 -10.87 -6.27
CA PRO A 157 19.27 -11.84 -6.16
C PRO A 157 20.32 -11.69 -7.26
N LYS A 158 21.57 -12.03 -6.95
CA LYS A 158 22.72 -11.80 -7.86
C LYS A 158 22.55 -12.57 -9.18
N GLU A 159 21.94 -13.75 -9.09
CA GLU A 159 21.67 -14.68 -10.18
C GLU A 159 20.73 -14.03 -11.19
N LEU A 160 19.57 -13.56 -10.74
CA LEU A 160 18.60 -12.86 -11.58
C LEU A 160 19.15 -11.55 -12.18
N ARG A 161 19.97 -10.81 -11.43
CA ARG A 161 20.63 -9.60 -11.96
C ARG A 161 21.63 -9.91 -13.07
N ARG A 162 22.30 -11.06 -13.02
CA ARG A 162 23.23 -11.50 -14.07
C ARG A 162 22.48 -11.88 -15.33
N ASP A 163 21.40 -12.63 -15.19
CA ASP A 163 20.60 -13.11 -16.32
C ASP A 163 19.90 -11.95 -17.04
N LEU A 164 19.27 -11.03 -16.31
CA LEU A 164 18.68 -9.80 -16.87
C LEU A 164 19.72 -8.92 -17.59
N ARG A 165 20.95 -8.83 -17.07
CA ARG A 165 22.04 -8.11 -17.74
C ARG A 165 22.49 -8.81 -19.02
N ALA A 166 22.52 -10.14 -19.03
CA ALA A 166 22.87 -10.93 -20.21
C ALA A 166 21.78 -10.82 -21.28
N GLU A 167 20.50 -10.89 -20.90
CA GLU A 167 19.35 -10.68 -21.78
C GLU A 167 19.31 -9.27 -22.35
N ALA A 168 19.52 -8.24 -21.52
CA ALA A 168 19.59 -6.85 -21.99
C ALA A 168 20.78 -6.62 -22.94
N ALA A 169 21.92 -7.26 -22.70
CA ALA A 169 23.09 -7.20 -23.59
C ALA A 169 22.84 -7.93 -24.93
N ALA A 170 22.10 -9.05 -24.91
CA ALA A 170 21.69 -9.75 -26.13
C ALA A 170 20.68 -8.93 -26.95
N ALA A 171 19.66 -8.35 -26.30
CA ALA A 171 18.65 -7.51 -26.95
C ALA A 171 19.23 -6.22 -27.55
N SER A 172 20.23 -5.62 -26.89
CA SER A 172 20.94 -4.44 -27.44
C SER A 172 21.89 -4.80 -28.58
N GLY A 173 22.51 -5.99 -28.56
CA GLY A 173 23.30 -6.51 -29.68
C GLY A 173 22.47 -6.86 -30.92
N GLU A 174 21.22 -7.31 -30.75
CA GLU A 174 20.28 -7.56 -31.85
C GLU A 174 19.74 -6.26 -32.46
N GLN A 175 19.54 -5.22 -31.65
CA GLN A 175 19.17 -3.87 -32.13
C GLN A 175 20.32 -3.21 -32.90
N GLU A 176 21.58 -3.36 -32.48
CA GLU A 176 22.74 -2.91 -33.26
C GLU A 176 22.88 -3.69 -34.59
N ALA A 177 22.65 -5.00 -34.59
CA ALA A 177 22.71 -5.81 -35.81
C ALA A 177 21.60 -5.46 -36.83
N GLN A 178 20.41 -5.07 -36.38
CA GLN A 178 19.33 -4.56 -37.25
C GLN A 178 19.59 -3.12 -37.70
N ALA A 179 20.16 -2.25 -36.84
CA ALA A 179 20.51 -0.88 -37.19
C ALA A 179 21.65 -0.77 -38.22
N VAL A 180 22.60 -1.72 -38.23
CA VAL A 180 23.70 -1.76 -39.23
C VAL A 180 23.20 -2.09 -40.65
N SER A 181 21.96 -2.58 -40.81
CA SER A 181 21.35 -2.80 -42.13
C SER A 181 20.58 -1.60 -42.69
N GLY A 182 20.54 -0.47 -41.98
CA GLY A 182 19.86 0.76 -42.39
C GLY A 182 20.62 1.99 -41.94
N GLU A 183 21.74 2.31 -42.58
CA GLU A 183 22.35 3.64 -42.44
C GLU A 183 21.44 4.69 -43.10
N GLN A 184 20.93 5.66 -42.33
CA GLN A 184 21.50 7.02 -42.29
C GLN A 184 20.69 8.01 -41.42
N GLU A 185 21.48 8.79 -40.67
CA GLU A 185 21.24 10.11 -40.07
C GLU A 185 20.87 10.28 -38.58
N ALA A 186 21.72 11.11 -37.96
CA ALA A 186 21.57 11.96 -36.78
C ALA A 186 21.86 11.40 -35.36
N SER A 187 23.16 11.48 -35.01
CA SER A 187 23.72 12.32 -33.92
C SER A 187 23.02 12.41 -32.54
N ALA A 188 23.80 11.94 -31.55
CA ALA A 188 24.07 12.53 -30.23
C ALA A 188 23.27 12.10 -28.98
N ALA A 189 24.04 12.09 -27.89
CA ALA A 189 23.72 12.00 -26.47
C ALA A 189 23.47 10.58 -25.90
N ALA A 190 24.59 9.99 -25.46
CA ALA A 190 24.62 8.87 -24.56
C ALA A 190 24.01 9.23 -23.19
N GLY A 191 23.00 8.47 -22.81
CA GLY A 191 22.51 8.31 -21.45
C GLY A 191 21.81 6.96 -21.39
N ARG A 192 22.53 5.91 -20.99
CA ARG A 192 21.94 4.57 -20.83
C ARG A 192 20.95 4.61 -19.65
N PRO A 193 19.73 4.07 -19.78
CA PRO A 193 18.86 3.91 -18.62
C PRO A 193 19.48 2.81 -17.76
N GLU A 194 19.82 3.12 -16.52
CA GLU A 194 19.99 2.09 -15.51
C GLU A 194 18.65 1.35 -15.41
N ALA A 195 18.66 0.06 -15.72
CA ALA A 195 17.54 -0.82 -15.41
C ALA A 195 17.46 -0.94 -13.87
N GLN A 196 16.85 0.06 -13.24
CA GLN A 196 16.31 -0.05 -11.89
C GLN A 196 15.12 -0.99 -12.00
N ALA A 197 15.34 -2.26 -11.66
CA ALA A 197 14.25 -3.10 -11.20
C ALA A 197 13.69 -2.41 -9.94
N ALA A 198 12.58 -1.70 -10.10
CA ALA A 198 11.90 -1.00 -9.04
C ALA A 198 11.52 -2.00 -7.93
N ALA A 199 12.18 -1.87 -6.79
CA ALA A 199 11.89 -2.68 -5.61
C ALA A 199 11.83 -1.76 -4.41
N GLY A 200 10.59 -1.44 -4.02
CA GLY A 200 10.26 -0.46 -3.00
C GLY A 200 9.73 0.82 -3.63
N GLN A 201 8.50 0.77 -4.15
CA GLN A 201 7.74 2.01 -4.32
C GLN A 201 7.51 2.59 -2.91
N PRO A 202 7.70 3.91 -2.71
CA PRO A 202 7.30 4.54 -1.46
C PRO A 202 5.84 4.15 -1.16
N GLY A 203 5.54 3.87 0.11
CA GLY A 203 4.17 3.53 0.50
C GLY A 203 3.18 4.56 -0.04
N ALA A 204 2.19 4.10 -0.81
CA ALA A 204 1.16 4.97 -1.37
C ALA A 204 0.57 5.84 -0.24
N PRO A 205 0.59 7.18 -0.38
CA PRO A 205 0.11 8.06 0.67
C PRO A 205 -1.38 7.85 0.92
N ALA A 206 -1.83 8.19 2.13
CA ALA A 206 -3.25 8.46 2.32
C ALA A 206 -3.50 9.91 1.90
N VAL A 207 -4.63 10.17 1.28
CA VAL A 207 -4.98 11.48 0.72
C VAL A 207 -6.34 11.90 1.26
N ALA A 208 -6.47 13.16 1.69
CA ALA A 208 -7.77 13.75 1.96
C ALA A 208 -8.17 14.63 0.76
N ALA A 209 -9.26 14.28 0.09
CA ALA A 209 -9.85 15.05 -1.00
C ALA A 209 -11.08 15.82 -0.49
N ARG A 210 -11.13 17.12 -0.73
CA ARG A 210 -12.16 18.04 -0.24
C ARG A 210 -12.76 18.88 -1.38
N PRO A 211 -14.00 19.40 -1.21
CA PRO A 211 -14.57 20.42 -2.08
C PRO A 211 -13.65 21.63 -2.25
N GLU A 212 -13.53 22.12 -3.49
CA GLU A 212 -12.72 23.31 -3.77
C GLU A 212 -13.12 24.51 -2.88
N GLY A 213 -12.13 25.11 -2.21
CA GLY A 213 -12.32 26.32 -1.39
C GLY A 213 -12.67 26.08 0.08
N SER A 214 -12.63 24.85 0.58
CA SER A 214 -12.83 24.53 1.99
C SER A 214 -11.55 24.83 2.82
N GLN A 215 -11.52 25.93 3.57
CA GLN A 215 -10.48 26.17 4.59
C GLN A 215 -10.99 25.79 5.99
N LEU A 216 -10.07 25.27 6.83
CA LEU A 216 -10.26 24.94 8.25
C LEU A 216 -10.75 26.13 9.10
#